data_AF-A0A7C6ADA1-F1
#
_entry.id   AF-A0A7C6ADA1-F1
#
_cell.length_a   1.000
_cell.length_b   1.000
_cell.length_c   1.000
_cell.angle_alpha   90.00
_cell.angle_beta   90.00
_cell.angle_gamma   90.00
#
_symmetry.space_group_name_H-M   'P 1'
#
loop_
_entity.id
_entity.type
_entity.pdbx_description
1 polymer ?
#
loop_
_entity_poly.entity_id
_entity_poly.type
_entity_poly.pdbx_seq_one_letter_code
_entity_poly.pdbx_strand_id
1 'polypeptide(L)'
;MDYYLDEMRKADSINGRRLLNVLDLHWYPEAIGDNRITETYTNTAKDKLARVQAPRTLWDSKYKYNSTNPTVGENSWISQWFGSYLPLIPKLKASINKYYPGTKLAFTEFTYGGENDITGAIAISDVLGIFGKYGVYFATFWPCASNSSYIQSAYRIFRNYDGNKSTFGNVSIPAYTSDSVWTSIYGSINTENNDIHLIVINKNFDSSKAANFNISGHLTATNGNVWILDSTSTQIRYAGTIGTITANSFSYTIPPLSICHFVLSTYTGSDILSNRNNIPTNYTLKVYPNPFNSSCKIDYRVPDNSKYEMLIIDILGRTVKRYNNN
;
A
#
# COMPACT_ATOMS: atom_id res chain seq x y z
N MET A 1 -26.00 -1.92 -5.06
CA MET A 1 -25.17 -0.74 -4.76
C MET A 1 -25.56 0.45 -5.62
N ASP A 2 -25.58 0.29 -6.94
CA ASP A 2 -25.90 1.32 -7.93
C ASP A 2 -27.18 2.12 -7.61
N TYR A 3 -28.30 1.43 -7.34
CA TYR A 3 -29.58 2.05 -6.98
C TYR A 3 -29.46 3.00 -5.77
N TYR A 4 -28.83 2.54 -4.68
CA TYR A 4 -28.69 3.35 -3.47
C TYR A 4 -27.89 4.63 -3.72
N LEU A 5 -26.79 4.53 -4.47
CA LEU A 5 -25.99 5.69 -4.84
C LEU A 5 -26.77 6.67 -5.71
N ASP A 6 -27.51 6.17 -6.70
CA ASP A 6 -28.31 7.00 -7.62
C ASP A 6 -29.45 7.72 -6.89
N GLU A 7 -30.20 7.00 -6.03
CA GLU A 7 -31.28 7.60 -5.24
C GLU A 7 -30.76 8.63 -4.23
N MET A 8 -29.65 8.36 -3.55
CA MET A 8 -29.05 9.33 -2.63
C MET A 8 -28.53 10.59 -3.37
N ARG A 9 -28.12 10.46 -4.64
CA ARG A 9 -27.76 11.61 -5.48
C ARG A 9 -28.99 12.40 -5.95
N LYS A 10 -30.09 11.72 -6.28
CA LYS A 10 -31.37 12.39 -6.60
C LYS A 10 -31.85 13.20 -5.39
N ALA A 11 -31.79 12.60 -4.20
CA ALA A 11 -32.14 13.27 -2.96
C ALA A 11 -31.20 14.47 -2.66
N ASP A 12 -29.89 14.34 -2.86
CA ASP A 12 -28.93 15.47 -2.78
C ASP A 12 -29.34 16.62 -3.70
N SER A 13 -29.62 16.31 -4.96
CA SER A 13 -30.00 17.30 -5.98
C SER A 13 -31.28 18.07 -5.61
N ILE A 14 -32.26 17.39 -5.03
CA ILE A 14 -33.52 18.01 -4.56
C ILE A 14 -33.27 18.94 -3.36
N ASN A 15 -32.35 18.57 -2.46
CA ASN A 15 -32.10 19.29 -1.22
C ASN A 15 -31.00 20.36 -1.35
N GLY A 16 -30.31 20.43 -2.50
CA GLY A 16 -29.21 21.37 -2.73
C GLY A 16 -27.98 21.15 -1.84
N ARG A 17 -27.81 19.94 -1.28
CA ARG A 17 -26.67 19.59 -0.41
C ARG A 17 -26.40 18.09 -0.40
N ARG A 18 -25.12 17.73 -0.32
CA ARG A 18 -24.67 16.33 -0.21
C ARG A 18 -25.26 15.63 1.01
N LEU A 19 -25.94 14.51 0.79
CA LEU A 19 -26.62 13.71 1.83
C LEU A 19 -25.92 12.39 2.16
N LEU A 20 -25.00 11.93 1.32
CA LEU A 20 -24.18 10.74 1.58
C LEU A 20 -22.73 11.14 1.42
N ASN A 21 -21.91 11.09 2.46
CA ASN A 21 -20.48 11.44 2.35
C ASN A 21 -19.61 10.21 2.08
N VAL A 22 -19.97 9.08 2.68
CA VAL A 22 -19.21 7.84 2.66
C VAL A 22 -20.18 6.69 2.41
N LEU A 23 -19.94 5.92 1.35
CA LEU A 23 -20.58 4.63 1.16
C LEU A 23 -19.95 3.65 2.14
N ASP A 24 -20.77 3.02 2.95
CA ASP A 24 -20.33 2.12 4.01
C ASP A 24 -20.75 0.67 3.75
N LEU A 25 -19.87 -0.27 4.11
CA LEU A 25 -19.99 -1.69 3.88
C LEU A 25 -19.37 -2.50 5.02
N HIS A 26 -19.91 -3.68 5.25
CA HIS A 26 -19.26 -4.71 6.05
C HIS A 26 -18.71 -5.79 5.11
N TRP A 27 -17.49 -6.26 5.35
CA TRP A 27 -16.85 -7.28 4.53
C TRP A 27 -16.23 -8.38 5.38
N TYR A 28 -16.94 -9.50 5.45
CA TYR A 28 -16.48 -10.75 6.06
C TYR A 28 -16.30 -11.77 4.93
N PRO A 29 -15.05 -12.06 4.51
CA PRO A 29 -14.79 -12.94 3.39
C PRO A 29 -15.53 -14.26 3.52
N GLU A 30 -16.20 -14.65 2.44
CA GLU A 30 -16.83 -15.97 2.30
C GLU A 30 -15.85 -17.02 1.77
N ALA A 31 -14.56 -16.68 1.72
CA ALA A 31 -13.50 -17.57 1.28
C ALA A 31 -13.41 -18.80 2.18
N ILE A 32 -13.30 -19.97 1.57
CA ILE A 32 -13.27 -21.27 2.22
C ILE A 32 -11.94 -21.98 1.89
N GLY A 33 -11.27 -22.48 2.94
CA GLY A 33 -10.25 -23.50 2.82
C GLY A 33 -10.88 -24.89 2.89
N ASP A 34 -10.84 -25.49 4.09
CA ASP A 34 -11.76 -26.55 4.50
C ASP A 34 -13.00 -25.94 5.20
N ASN A 35 -12.83 -24.80 5.88
CA ASN A 35 -13.89 -24.01 6.51
C ASN A 35 -13.81 -22.55 6.05
N ARG A 36 -14.88 -21.77 6.29
CA ARG A 36 -14.90 -20.34 6.05
C ARG A 36 -13.85 -19.64 6.92
N ILE A 37 -12.99 -18.82 6.31
CA ILE A 37 -11.76 -18.30 6.95
C ILE A 37 -11.99 -17.43 8.20
N THR A 38 -13.19 -16.87 8.34
CA THR A 38 -13.61 -15.99 9.43
C THR A 38 -14.18 -16.73 10.64
N GLU A 39 -14.42 -18.05 10.56
CA GLU A 39 -14.86 -18.82 11.73
C GLU A 39 -13.69 -19.02 12.71
N THR A 40 -13.99 -19.01 14.01
CA THR A 40 -12.96 -18.99 15.08
C THR A 40 -12.17 -20.29 15.20
N TYR A 41 -12.69 -21.40 14.68
CA TYR A 41 -12.08 -22.73 14.71
C TYR A 41 -11.28 -23.07 13.43
N THR A 42 -11.21 -22.14 12.47
CA THR A 42 -10.66 -22.35 11.12
C THR A 42 -9.12 -22.26 11.11
N ASN A 43 -8.45 -23.42 11.10
CA ASN A 43 -7.00 -23.50 11.34
C ASN A 43 -6.25 -24.58 10.51
N THR A 44 -6.90 -25.27 9.57
CA THR A 44 -6.18 -26.25 8.73
C THR A 44 -5.17 -25.58 7.79
N ALA A 45 -4.29 -26.36 7.16
CA ALA A 45 -3.34 -25.81 6.17
C ALA A 45 -4.07 -25.11 5.00
N LYS A 46 -5.20 -25.66 4.54
CA LYS A 46 -6.01 -25.05 3.48
C LYS A 46 -6.72 -23.79 3.95
N ASP A 47 -7.22 -23.78 5.18
CA ASP A 47 -7.82 -22.60 5.81
C ASP A 47 -6.84 -21.43 5.86
N LYS A 48 -5.63 -21.70 6.35
CA LYS A 48 -4.54 -20.73 6.42
C LYS A 48 -4.13 -20.24 5.03
N LEU A 49 -4.03 -21.16 4.06
CA LEU A 49 -3.68 -20.80 2.68
C LEU A 49 -4.78 -19.94 2.03
N ALA A 50 -6.05 -20.29 2.19
CA ALA A 50 -7.17 -19.49 1.71
C ALA A 50 -7.17 -18.10 2.36
N ARG A 51 -6.88 -18.01 3.67
CA ARG A 51 -6.83 -16.73 4.40
C ARG A 51 -5.78 -15.78 3.83
N VAL A 52 -4.56 -16.23 3.58
CA VAL A 52 -3.50 -15.34 3.04
C VAL A 52 -3.73 -14.96 1.57
N GLN A 53 -4.60 -15.66 0.85
CA GLN A 53 -4.95 -15.36 -0.54
C GLN A 53 -6.23 -14.51 -0.68
N ALA A 54 -7.18 -14.63 0.26
CA ALA A 54 -8.46 -13.93 0.25
C ALA A 54 -8.40 -12.40 0.06
N PRO A 55 -7.39 -11.64 0.56
CA PRO A 55 -7.29 -10.21 0.29
C PRO A 55 -7.28 -9.86 -1.20
N ARG A 56 -6.85 -10.78 -2.07
CA ARG A 56 -6.85 -10.59 -3.53
C ARG A 56 -8.25 -10.39 -4.10
N THR A 57 -9.31 -10.92 -3.47
CA THR A 57 -10.72 -10.69 -3.87
C THR A 57 -11.09 -9.20 -3.87
N LEU A 58 -10.39 -8.38 -3.07
CA LEU A 58 -10.62 -6.94 -3.02
C LEU A 58 -10.15 -6.21 -4.29
N TRP A 59 -9.15 -6.71 -5.02
CA TRP A 59 -8.47 -5.94 -6.07
C TRP A 59 -7.99 -6.72 -7.31
N ASP A 60 -7.65 -8.00 -7.17
CA ASP A 60 -7.01 -8.79 -8.22
C ASP A 60 -8.08 -9.34 -9.18
N SER A 61 -8.11 -8.80 -10.40
CA SER A 61 -9.03 -9.26 -11.43
C SER A 61 -8.75 -10.67 -11.96
N LYS A 62 -7.58 -11.25 -11.64
CA LYS A 62 -7.21 -12.62 -12.03
C LYS A 62 -7.56 -13.64 -10.94
N TYR A 63 -7.82 -13.22 -9.72
CA TYR A 63 -8.26 -14.09 -8.63
C TYR A 63 -9.78 -14.33 -8.74
N LYS A 64 -10.15 -15.44 -9.37
CA LYS A 64 -11.54 -15.80 -9.71
C LYS A 64 -12.01 -17.02 -8.94
N TYR A 65 -13.18 -17.56 -9.23
CA TYR A 65 -13.65 -18.74 -8.52
C TYR A 65 -12.73 -19.94 -8.74
N ASN A 66 -12.34 -20.59 -7.65
CA ASN A 66 -11.69 -21.89 -7.69
C ASN A 66 -11.97 -22.64 -6.38
N SER A 67 -12.59 -23.80 -6.45
CA SER A 67 -12.99 -24.58 -5.26
C SER A 67 -11.88 -25.45 -4.68
N THR A 68 -10.77 -25.66 -5.40
CA THR A 68 -9.75 -26.65 -5.03
C THR A 68 -8.38 -26.04 -4.76
N ASN A 69 -8.08 -24.88 -5.34
CA ASN A 69 -6.78 -24.24 -5.26
C ASN A 69 -6.91 -22.76 -4.86
N PRO A 70 -6.74 -22.43 -3.57
CA PRO A 70 -6.81 -21.06 -3.07
C PRO A 70 -5.74 -20.13 -3.63
N THR A 71 -4.71 -20.63 -4.31
CA THR A 71 -3.70 -19.76 -4.96
C THR A 71 -4.16 -19.24 -6.32
N VAL A 72 -5.10 -19.94 -6.96
CA VAL A 72 -5.69 -19.56 -8.25
C VAL A 72 -6.91 -18.69 -8.04
N GLY A 73 -7.71 -18.99 -7.02
CA GLY A 73 -9.02 -18.40 -6.87
C GLY A 73 -9.66 -18.57 -5.50
N GLU A 74 -10.64 -17.72 -5.21
CA GLU A 74 -11.45 -17.82 -4.00
C GLU A 74 -12.52 -18.91 -4.16
N ASN A 75 -12.58 -19.83 -3.19
CA ASN A 75 -13.71 -20.72 -3.02
C ASN A 75 -14.78 -20.02 -2.15
N SER A 76 -15.82 -19.49 -2.77
CA SER A 76 -16.96 -18.88 -2.07
C SER A 76 -18.19 -18.84 -2.98
N TRP A 77 -19.38 -18.76 -2.38
CA TRP A 77 -20.62 -18.55 -3.14
C TRP A 77 -20.61 -17.21 -3.90
N ILE A 78 -19.96 -16.17 -3.35
CA ILE A 78 -19.82 -14.86 -3.99
C ILE A 78 -19.00 -15.01 -5.28
N SER A 79 -17.84 -15.64 -5.19
CA SER A 79 -16.95 -15.81 -6.34
C SER A 79 -17.58 -16.72 -7.40
N GLN A 80 -18.27 -17.78 -6.98
CA GLN A 80 -18.93 -18.75 -7.86
C GLN A 80 -20.10 -18.14 -8.65
N TRP A 81 -21.02 -17.46 -7.97
CA TRP A 81 -22.29 -17.03 -8.56
C TRP A 81 -22.32 -15.54 -8.92
N PHE A 82 -21.46 -14.73 -8.28
CA PHE A 82 -21.44 -13.28 -8.39
C PHE A 82 -20.05 -12.75 -8.76
N GLY A 83 -19.17 -13.59 -9.32
CA GLY A 83 -17.79 -13.23 -9.68
C GLY A 83 -17.64 -12.09 -10.70
N SER A 84 -18.73 -11.69 -11.39
CA SER A 84 -18.80 -10.50 -12.25
C SER A 84 -18.76 -9.18 -11.46
N TYR A 85 -19.12 -9.22 -10.17
CA TYR A 85 -19.03 -8.10 -9.22
C TYR A 85 -17.69 -8.06 -8.46
N LEU A 86 -16.75 -8.95 -8.80
CA LEU A 86 -15.39 -8.98 -8.27
C LEU A 86 -14.37 -8.54 -9.33
N PRO A 87 -13.25 -7.90 -8.95
CA PRO A 87 -12.81 -7.61 -7.57
C PRO A 87 -13.59 -6.45 -6.93
N LEU A 88 -13.80 -6.53 -5.62
CA LEU A 88 -14.79 -5.71 -4.92
C LEU A 88 -14.51 -4.20 -4.98
N ILE A 89 -13.30 -3.75 -4.60
CA ILE A 89 -13.00 -2.32 -4.47
C ILE A 89 -13.07 -1.60 -5.83
N PRO A 90 -12.46 -2.10 -6.92
CA PRO A 90 -12.60 -1.47 -8.23
C PRO A 90 -14.06 -1.38 -8.70
N LYS A 91 -14.88 -2.39 -8.42
CA LYS A 91 -16.30 -2.41 -8.80
C LYS A 91 -17.12 -1.38 -8.02
N LEU A 92 -16.92 -1.29 -6.70
CA LEU A 92 -17.56 -0.27 -5.86
C LEU A 92 -17.14 1.15 -6.27
N LYS A 93 -15.84 1.36 -6.54
CA LYS A 93 -15.34 2.65 -7.03
C LYS A 93 -15.94 3.03 -8.38
N ALA A 94 -16.10 2.08 -9.29
CA ALA A 94 -16.78 2.32 -10.56
C ALA A 94 -18.25 2.74 -10.35
N SER A 95 -18.98 2.06 -9.46
CA SER A 95 -20.36 2.45 -9.09
C SER A 95 -20.41 3.84 -8.46
N ILE A 96 -19.52 4.16 -7.51
CA ILE A 96 -19.41 5.50 -6.92
C ILE A 96 -19.19 6.56 -8.00
N ASN A 97 -18.19 6.36 -8.87
CA ASN A 97 -17.83 7.32 -9.90
C ASN A 97 -18.93 7.52 -10.95
N LYS A 98 -19.78 6.52 -11.16
CA LYS A 98 -20.90 6.62 -12.11
C LYS A 98 -22.13 7.26 -11.47
N TYR A 99 -22.55 6.77 -10.32
CA TYR A 99 -23.87 7.10 -9.77
C TYR A 99 -23.83 8.22 -8.73
N TYR A 100 -22.75 8.39 -7.97
CA TYR A 100 -22.63 9.48 -6.99
C TYR A 100 -21.17 9.96 -6.81
N PRO A 101 -20.59 10.64 -7.82
CA PRO A 101 -19.18 11.04 -7.82
C PRO A 101 -18.79 11.86 -6.60
N GLY A 102 -17.62 11.59 -6.03
CA GLY A 102 -17.11 12.25 -4.82
C GLY A 102 -17.50 11.59 -3.50
N THR A 103 -18.37 10.56 -3.52
CA THR A 103 -18.65 9.73 -2.35
C THR A 103 -17.42 8.92 -1.99
N LYS A 104 -17.06 8.89 -0.70
CA LYS A 104 -15.94 8.09 -0.20
C LYS A 104 -16.37 6.64 0.00
N LEU A 105 -15.42 5.72 0.21
CA LEU A 105 -15.71 4.31 0.50
C LEU A 105 -15.16 3.94 1.87
N ALA A 106 -15.96 3.26 2.69
CA ALA A 106 -15.54 2.71 3.97
C ALA A 106 -15.91 1.23 4.12
N PHE A 107 -15.14 0.54 4.96
CA PHE A 107 -15.44 -0.80 5.46
C PHE A 107 -15.53 -0.75 6.99
N THR A 108 -16.68 -0.38 7.56
CA THR A 108 -16.82 -0.19 9.01
C THR A 108 -16.85 -1.48 9.82
N GLU A 109 -16.99 -2.62 9.15
CA GLU A 109 -16.63 -3.90 9.74
C GLU A 109 -15.89 -4.75 8.71
N PHE A 110 -14.75 -5.32 9.12
CA PHE A 110 -14.12 -6.40 8.38
C PHE A 110 -13.27 -7.28 9.32
N THR A 111 -13.10 -8.54 8.96
CA THR A 111 -12.10 -9.46 9.52
C THR A 111 -11.68 -10.45 8.45
N TYR A 112 -10.56 -11.13 8.67
CA TYR A 112 -10.10 -12.25 7.85
C TYR A 112 -9.89 -13.51 8.70
N GLY A 113 -10.33 -13.50 9.96
CA GLY A 113 -10.09 -14.54 10.94
C GLY A 113 -8.61 -14.73 11.26
N GLY A 114 -8.27 -15.84 11.92
CA GLY A 114 -6.89 -16.15 12.28
C GLY A 114 -6.31 -15.17 13.28
N GLU A 115 -7.12 -14.63 14.19
CA GLU A 115 -6.78 -13.51 15.06
C GLU A 115 -5.56 -13.77 15.96
N ASN A 116 -5.24 -15.04 16.22
CA ASN A 116 -4.09 -15.51 17.00
C ASN A 116 -3.13 -16.38 16.18
N ASP A 117 -3.17 -16.30 14.85
CA ASP A 117 -2.25 -16.98 13.93
C ASP A 117 -1.58 -15.95 12.99
N ILE A 118 -0.34 -16.20 12.60
CA ILE A 118 0.41 -15.34 11.69
C ILE A 118 -0.33 -15.09 10.36
N THR A 119 -1.13 -16.06 9.89
CA THR A 119 -1.91 -15.89 8.65
C THR A 119 -3.00 -14.83 8.77
N GLY A 120 -3.54 -14.60 9.97
CA GLY A 120 -4.44 -13.47 10.23
C GLY A 120 -3.70 -12.14 10.14
N ALA A 121 -2.51 -12.04 10.74
CA ALA A 121 -1.68 -10.83 10.63
C ALA A 121 -1.26 -10.54 9.18
N ILE A 122 -0.90 -11.58 8.41
CA ILE A 122 -0.56 -11.48 6.98
C ILE A 122 -1.75 -10.96 6.20
N ALA A 123 -2.94 -11.56 6.37
CA ALA A 123 -4.14 -11.16 5.66
C ALA A 123 -4.54 -9.71 6.00
N ILE A 124 -4.54 -9.34 7.28
CA ILE A 124 -4.86 -7.96 7.70
C ILE A 124 -3.82 -6.97 7.19
N SER A 125 -2.52 -7.29 7.24
CA SER A 125 -1.47 -6.42 6.70
C SER A 125 -1.62 -6.20 5.20
N ASP A 126 -2.00 -7.24 4.46
CA ASP A 126 -2.29 -7.15 3.02
C ASP A 126 -3.51 -6.26 2.77
N VAL A 127 -4.58 -6.43 3.55
CA VAL A 127 -5.81 -5.62 3.47
C VAL A 127 -5.55 -4.15 3.78
N LEU A 128 -4.78 -3.83 4.83
CA LEU A 128 -4.41 -2.45 5.17
C LEU A 128 -3.64 -1.78 4.03
N GLY A 129 -2.70 -2.51 3.42
CA GLY A 129 -1.97 -2.06 2.23
C GLY A 129 -2.89 -1.83 1.03
N ILE A 130 -3.83 -2.75 0.77
CA ILE A 130 -4.84 -2.64 -0.29
C ILE A 130 -5.73 -1.42 -0.05
N PHE A 131 -6.24 -1.24 1.16
CA PHE A 131 -7.10 -0.12 1.52
C PHE A 131 -6.40 1.22 1.31
N GLY A 132 -5.14 1.35 1.74
CA GLY A 132 -4.33 2.54 1.47
C GLY A 132 -4.11 2.77 -0.03
N LYS A 133 -3.63 1.75 -0.76
CA LYS A 133 -3.35 1.81 -2.21
C LYS A 133 -4.59 2.15 -3.04
N TYR A 134 -5.73 1.57 -2.68
CA TYR A 134 -7.00 1.79 -3.36
C TYR A 134 -7.82 2.89 -2.73
N GLY A 135 -7.27 3.75 -1.86
CA GLY A 135 -7.95 4.94 -1.34
C GLY A 135 -9.31 4.65 -0.69
N VAL A 136 -9.39 3.58 0.10
CA VAL A 136 -10.47 3.38 1.07
C VAL A 136 -10.29 4.46 2.15
N TYR A 137 -11.37 5.17 2.46
CA TYR A 137 -11.31 6.33 3.33
C TYR A 137 -11.24 5.97 4.81
N PHE A 138 -11.98 4.95 5.21
CA PHE A 138 -12.08 4.53 6.60
C PHE A 138 -12.32 3.02 6.66
N ALA A 139 -11.70 2.34 7.61
CA ALA A 139 -11.97 0.93 7.86
C ALA A 139 -11.76 0.59 9.33
N THR A 140 -12.63 -0.25 9.88
CA THR A 140 -12.56 -0.70 11.28
C THR A 140 -12.64 -2.22 11.35
N PHE A 141 -11.61 -2.81 11.94
CA PHE A 141 -11.56 -4.25 12.17
C PHE A 141 -12.60 -4.65 13.21
N TRP A 142 -13.30 -5.76 12.95
CA TRP A 142 -14.24 -6.35 13.88
C TRP A 142 -13.66 -7.65 14.47
N PRO A 143 -13.41 -7.74 15.79
CA PRO A 143 -12.89 -8.96 16.40
C PRO A 143 -13.95 -10.06 16.46
N CYS A 144 -13.67 -11.22 15.86
CA CYS A 144 -14.49 -12.42 16.02
C CYS A 144 -14.01 -13.35 17.16
N ALA A 145 -12.83 -13.07 17.71
CA ALA A 145 -12.24 -13.80 18.83
C ALA A 145 -11.94 -12.85 20.00
N SER A 146 -11.91 -13.40 21.23
CA SER A 146 -11.62 -12.63 22.45
C SER A 146 -10.17 -12.13 22.54
N ASN A 147 -9.24 -12.83 21.87
CA ASN A 147 -7.85 -12.43 21.72
C ASN A 147 -7.56 -12.19 20.24
N SER A 148 -6.83 -11.11 19.92
CA SER A 148 -6.44 -10.74 18.56
C SER A 148 -4.99 -10.26 18.50
N SER A 149 -4.11 -10.97 19.21
CA SER A 149 -2.70 -10.60 19.37
C SER A 149 -1.96 -10.39 18.04
N TYR A 150 -2.16 -11.27 17.05
CA TYR A 150 -1.55 -11.11 15.73
C TYR A 150 -2.18 -9.96 14.94
N ILE A 151 -3.49 -9.71 15.10
CA ILE A 151 -4.14 -8.57 14.45
C ILE A 151 -3.62 -7.25 15.01
N GLN A 152 -3.45 -7.14 16.32
CA GLN A 152 -2.84 -5.96 16.94
C GLN A 152 -1.44 -5.70 16.35
N SER A 153 -0.65 -6.75 16.14
CA SER A 153 0.67 -6.64 15.52
C SER A 153 0.63 -6.25 14.05
N ALA A 154 -0.38 -6.70 13.29
CA ALA A 154 -0.63 -6.24 11.92
C ALA A 154 -0.94 -4.74 11.85
N TYR A 155 -1.63 -4.18 12.84
CA TYR A 155 -1.78 -2.72 12.93
C TYR A 155 -0.49 -2.02 13.38
N ARG A 156 0.20 -2.57 14.39
CA ARG A 156 1.45 -2.00 14.91
C ARG A 156 2.53 -1.96 13.84
N ILE A 157 2.63 -2.93 12.93
CA ILE A 157 3.67 -2.87 11.88
C ILE A 157 3.45 -1.69 10.92
N PHE A 158 2.23 -1.17 10.79
CA PHE A 158 1.95 0.08 10.06
C PHE A 158 1.97 1.34 10.93
N ARG A 159 1.74 1.25 12.25
CA ARG A 159 1.40 2.41 13.10
C ARG A 159 2.26 2.58 14.35
N ASN A 160 3.11 1.62 14.67
CA ASN A 160 4.01 1.59 15.82
C ASN A 160 5.03 0.45 15.68
N TYR A 161 5.77 0.42 14.57
CA TYR A 161 6.61 -0.73 14.22
C TYR A 161 7.86 -0.86 15.11
N ASP A 162 8.31 0.26 15.70
CA ASP A 162 9.50 0.37 16.53
C ASP A 162 9.21 0.48 18.03
N GLY A 163 7.93 0.52 18.42
CA GLY A 163 7.52 0.77 19.81
C GLY A 163 7.47 2.25 20.20
N ASN A 164 7.94 3.17 19.35
CA ASN A 164 8.00 4.61 19.59
C ASN A 164 6.97 5.41 18.78
N LYS A 165 5.93 4.73 18.28
CA LYS A 165 4.82 5.28 17.48
C LYS A 165 5.24 5.78 16.10
N SER A 166 6.38 5.34 15.57
CA SER A 166 6.72 5.56 14.17
C SER A 166 5.75 4.80 13.26
N THR A 167 5.43 5.36 12.10
CA THR A 167 4.35 4.86 11.23
C THR A 167 4.83 4.66 9.80
N PHE A 168 4.07 3.88 9.04
CA PHE A 168 4.09 3.90 7.59
C PHE A 168 3.85 5.33 7.07
N GLY A 169 4.34 5.63 5.87
CA GLY A 169 4.21 6.95 5.26
C GLY A 169 2.77 7.35 4.95
N ASN A 170 2.54 8.65 4.89
CA ASN A 170 1.22 9.26 4.67
C ASN A 170 0.87 9.41 3.18
N VAL A 171 1.80 9.18 2.27
CA VAL A 171 1.53 9.21 0.82
C VAL A 171 1.90 7.88 0.17
N SER A 172 0.92 7.17 -0.36
CA SER A 172 1.16 5.92 -1.09
C SER A 172 1.91 6.19 -2.40
N ILE A 173 2.90 5.35 -2.69
CA ILE A 173 3.60 5.30 -3.98
C ILE A 173 3.35 3.96 -4.67
N PRO A 174 3.42 3.90 -6.01
CA PRO A 174 3.28 2.65 -6.74
C PRO A 174 4.32 1.62 -6.30
N ALA A 175 3.85 0.42 -5.94
CA ALA A 175 4.69 -0.73 -5.65
C ALA A 175 4.10 -1.97 -6.32
N TYR A 176 5.00 -2.77 -6.90
CA TYR A 176 4.66 -3.93 -7.72
C TYR A 176 5.55 -5.11 -7.34
N THR A 177 4.95 -6.30 -7.37
CA THR A 177 5.67 -7.57 -7.23
C THR A 177 5.47 -8.40 -8.48
N SER A 178 6.48 -9.18 -8.87
CA SER A 178 6.39 -10.16 -9.96
C SER A 178 5.66 -11.44 -9.55
N ASP A 179 5.39 -11.66 -8.25
CA ASP A 179 4.72 -12.84 -7.70
C ASP A 179 3.63 -12.41 -6.70
N SER A 180 2.51 -11.89 -7.20
CA SER A 180 1.38 -11.43 -6.37
C SER A 180 0.64 -12.57 -5.66
N VAL A 181 0.91 -13.82 -6.05
CA VAL A 181 0.37 -15.01 -5.39
C VAL A 181 1.08 -15.22 -4.07
N TRP A 182 2.42 -15.22 -4.04
CA TRP A 182 3.17 -15.51 -2.82
C TRP A 182 3.75 -14.30 -2.11
N THR A 183 3.67 -13.12 -2.71
CA THR A 183 4.15 -11.89 -2.09
C THR A 183 3.17 -10.74 -2.27
N SER A 184 3.24 -9.78 -1.36
CA SER A 184 2.57 -8.48 -1.50
C SER A 184 3.56 -7.38 -1.16
N ILE A 185 3.42 -6.22 -1.79
CA ILE A 185 4.25 -5.04 -1.50
C ILE A 185 3.43 -3.76 -1.56
N TYR A 186 3.63 -2.90 -0.57
CA TYR A 186 3.01 -1.58 -0.46
C TYR A 186 4.09 -0.55 -0.15
N GLY A 187 4.16 0.51 -0.95
CA GLY A 187 5.11 1.60 -0.77
C GLY A 187 4.43 2.87 -0.31
N SER A 188 5.11 3.64 0.53
CA SER A 188 4.74 5.02 0.85
C SER A 188 5.96 5.90 1.09
N ILE A 189 5.75 7.21 1.06
CA ILE A 189 6.70 8.22 1.48
C ILE A 189 6.14 8.88 2.74
N ASN A 190 7.00 9.09 3.73
CA ASN A 190 6.72 9.99 4.84
C ASN A 190 7.10 11.42 4.42
N THR A 191 6.14 12.33 4.34
CA THR A 191 6.37 13.69 3.83
C THR A 191 7.14 14.60 4.78
N GLU A 192 7.34 14.19 6.04
CA GLU A 192 8.08 14.98 7.02
C GLU A 192 9.60 14.81 6.87
N ASN A 193 10.05 13.60 6.53
CA ASN A 193 11.47 13.26 6.45
C ASN A 193 11.91 12.68 5.09
N ASN A 194 10.96 12.47 4.16
CA ASN A 194 11.14 11.83 2.85
C ASN A 194 11.57 10.35 2.91
N ASP A 195 11.46 9.68 4.05
CA ASP A 195 11.77 8.26 4.13
C ASP A 195 10.79 7.46 3.26
N ILE A 196 11.33 6.46 2.55
CA ILE A 196 10.51 5.50 1.81
C ILE A 196 10.21 4.33 2.74
N HIS A 197 8.94 4.05 2.94
CA HIS A 197 8.47 2.91 3.70
C HIS A 197 7.94 1.83 2.76
N LEU A 198 8.38 0.58 2.96
CA LEU A 198 7.86 -0.58 2.23
C LEU A 198 7.32 -1.61 3.22
N ILE A 199 6.06 -2.01 3.06
CA ILE A 199 5.54 -3.24 3.68
C ILE A 199 5.65 -4.35 2.64
N VAL A 200 6.41 -5.38 2.96
CA VAL A 200 6.64 -6.55 2.10
C VAL A 200 6.17 -7.78 2.85
N ILE A 201 5.34 -8.59 2.21
CA ILE A 201 4.70 -9.76 2.82
C ILE A 201 5.15 -11.00 2.04
N ASN A 202 5.66 -12.02 2.73
CA ASN A 202 5.84 -13.35 2.18
C ASN A 202 4.73 -14.27 2.71
N LYS A 203 3.87 -14.71 1.79
CA LYS A 203 2.73 -15.61 2.05
C LYS A 203 3.10 -17.08 1.93
N ASN A 204 4.35 -17.39 1.57
CA ASN A 204 4.80 -18.76 1.47
C ASN A 204 5.03 -19.36 2.86
N PHE A 205 4.61 -20.61 3.04
CA PHE A 205 4.55 -21.27 4.34
C PHE A 205 5.92 -21.76 4.81
N ASP A 206 6.72 -22.24 3.86
CA ASP A 206 7.93 -23.01 4.18
C ASP A 206 9.18 -22.47 3.48
N SER A 207 9.04 -21.53 2.54
CA SER A 207 10.16 -20.96 1.81
C SER A 207 10.32 -19.46 1.98
N SER A 208 11.56 -19.06 2.24
CA SER A 208 11.99 -17.68 2.12
C SER A 208 11.94 -17.23 0.66
N LYS A 209 11.68 -15.94 0.44
CA LYS A 209 11.71 -15.32 -0.88
C LYS A 209 12.90 -14.38 -0.98
N ALA A 210 13.87 -14.73 -1.82
CA ALA A 210 14.93 -13.81 -2.22
C ALA A 210 14.32 -12.75 -3.15
N ALA A 211 14.27 -11.50 -2.69
CA ALA A 211 13.66 -10.39 -3.40
C ALA A 211 14.72 -9.37 -3.83
N ASN A 212 14.57 -8.86 -5.04
CA ASN A 212 15.35 -7.74 -5.57
C ASN A 212 14.44 -6.52 -5.66
N PHE A 213 14.82 -5.46 -4.96
CA PHE A 213 14.09 -4.21 -4.92
C PHE A 213 14.76 -3.21 -5.84
N ASN A 214 13.97 -2.55 -6.69
CA ASN A 214 14.42 -1.48 -7.56
C ASN A 214 13.51 -0.28 -7.33
N ILE A 215 14.07 0.83 -6.83
CA ILE A 215 13.32 2.04 -6.52
C ILE A 215 13.60 3.05 -7.64
N SER A 216 12.55 3.36 -8.40
CA SER A 216 12.59 4.43 -9.39
C SER A 216 12.12 5.74 -8.76
N GLY A 217 12.79 6.85 -9.08
CA GLY A 217 12.43 8.18 -8.59
C GLY A 217 13.64 9.05 -8.33
N HIS A 218 13.39 10.24 -7.77
CA HIS A 218 14.42 11.25 -7.50
C HIS A 218 15.00 11.18 -6.08
N LEU A 219 14.42 10.37 -5.20
CA LEU A 219 14.96 10.14 -3.87
C LEU A 219 16.05 9.08 -3.95
N THR A 220 17.22 9.38 -3.40
CA THR A 220 18.31 8.41 -3.27
C THR A 220 18.22 7.76 -1.90
N ALA A 221 17.95 6.46 -1.87
CA ALA A 221 17.97 5.67 -0.64
C ALA A 221 19.43 5.41 -0.24
N THR A 222 19.78 5.76 1.01
CA THR A 222 21.18 5.71 1.49
C THR A 222 21.42 4.57 2.48
N ASN A 223 20.41 4.29 3.30
CA ASN A 223 20.41 3.22 4.27
C ASN A 223 18.97 2.70 4.42
N GLY A 224 18.82 1.54 5.06
CA GLY A 224 17.50 1.03 5.37
C GLY A 224 17.50 0.14 6.59
N ASN A 225 16.47 0.28 7.40
CA ASN A 225 16.20 -0.51 8.59
C ASN A 225 15.02 -1.45 8.32
N VAL A 226 15.03 -2.64 8.93
CA VAL A 226 13.97 -3.63 8.75
C VAL A 226 13.37 -4.02 10.09
N TRP A 227 12.05 -3.97 10.18
CA TRP A 227 11.28 -4.59 11.26
C TRP A 227 10.48 -5.76 10.70
N ILE A 228 10.32 -6.82 11.48
CA ILE A 228 9.65 -8.04 11.04
C ILE A 228 8.63 -8.53 12.06
N LEU A 229 7.51 -9.02 11.55
CA LEU A 229 6.53 -9.84 12.24
C LEU A 229 6.47 -11.20 11.53
N ASP A 230 6.58 -12.29 12.28
CA ASP A 230 6.59 -13.65 11.74
C ASP A 230 5.86 -14.61 12.71
N SER A 231 5.85 -15.92 12.40
CA SER A 231 5.16 -16.93 13.20
C SER A 231 5.80 -17.23 14.56
N THR A 232 7.03 -16.75 14.81
CA THR A 232 7.78 -17.08 16.03
C THR A 232 7.34 -16.25 17.22
N SER A 233 6.77 -15.06 16.98
CA SER A 233 6.33 -14.13 18.03
C SER A 233 5.32 -13.13 17.50
N THR A 234 4.38 -12.73 18.36
CA THR A 234 3.49 -11.59 18.07
C THR A 234 4.21 -10.24 18.25
N GLN A 235 5.41 -10.19 18.82
CA GLN A 235 6.15 -8.93 18.92
C GLN A 235 6.89 -8.61 17.63
N ILE A 236 6.78 -7.36 17.18
CA ILE A 236 7.58 -6.86 16.07
C ILE A 236 9.01 -6.69 16.55
N ARG A 237 9.96 -7.24 15.79
CA ARG A 237 11.38 -7.23 16.14
C ARG A 237 12.18 -6.49 15.09
N TYR A 238 13.23 -5.80 15.52
CA TYR A 238 14.22 -5.23 14.63
C TYR A 238 15.03 -6.37 14.00
N ALA A 239 15.10 -6.40 12.67
CA ALA A 239 15.75 -7.43 11.86
C ALA A 239 17.10 -6.99 11.30
N GLY A 240 17.59 -5.81 11.69
CA GLY A 240 18.85 -5.23 11.22
C GLY A 240 18.67 -4.24 10.08
N THR A 241 19.80 -3.85 9.48
CA THR A 241 19.82 -2.98 8.30
C THR A 241 19.79 -3.80 7.03
N ILE A 242 19.26 -3.22 5.95
CA ILE A 242 19.55 -3.75 4.61
C ILE A 242 21.04 -3.63 4.30
N GLY A 243 21.52 -4.48 3.41
CA GLY A 243 22.89 -4.40 2.92
C GLY A 243 23.13 -3.16 2.05
N THR A 244 24.16 -3.23 1.19
CA THR A 244 24.48 -2.13 0.28
C THR A 244 23.32 -1.80 -0.65
N ILE A 245 22.97 -0.51 -0.72
CA ILE A 245 22.06 0.03 -1.73
C ILE A 245 22.92 0.62 -2.84
N THR A 246 22.77 0.12 -4.06
CA THR A 246 23.49 0.61 -5.23
C THR A 246 22.49 1.03 -6.28
N ALA A 247 22.59 2.27 -6.75
CA ALA A 247 21.67 2.83 -7.75
C ALA A 247 20.18 2.62 -7.39
N ASN A 248 19.82 2.88 -6.12
CA ASN A 248 18.46 2.68 -5.59
C ASN A 248 17.93 1.24 -5.67
N SER A 249 18.85 0.27 -5.73
CA SER A 249 18.52 -1.15 -5.72
C SER A 249 19.22 -1.87 -4.58
N PHE A 250 18.53 -2.86 -4.01
CA PHE A 250 19.06 -3.75 -2.98
C PHE A 250 18.36 -5.11 -3.04
N SER A 251 18.96 -6.11 -2.40
CA SER A 251 18.37 -7.44 -2.26
C SER A 251 18.11 -7.76 -0.79
N TYR A 252 17.05 -8.50 -0.51
CA TYR A 252 16.73 -8.99 0.83
C TYR A 252 16.01 -10.33 0.76
N THR A 253 16.32 -11.24 1.67
CA THR A 253 15.64 -12.53 1.80
C THR A 253 14.52 -12.41 2.82
N ILE A 254 13.27 -12.44 2.34
CA ILE A 254 12.07 -12.33 3.18
C ILE A 254 11.74 -13.72 3.75
N PRO A 255 11.74 -13.94 5.09
CA PRO A 255 11.43 -15.23 5.69
C PRO A 255 10.03 -15.76 5.33
N PRO A 256 9.76 -17.08 5.42
CA PRO A 256 8.40 -17.61 5.25
C PRO A 256 7.43 -17.00 6.29
N LEU A 257 6.15 -16.91 5.92
CA LEU A 257 5.06 -16.37 6.75
C LEU A 257 5.47 -15.13 7.54
N SER A 258 5.90 -14.09 6.83
CA SER A 258 6.40 -12.88 7.48
C SER A 258 5.93 -11.61 6.79
N ILE A 259 5.90 -10.55 7.59
CA ILE A 259 5.69 -9.17 7.16
C ILE A 259 6.92 -8.38 7.56
N CYS A 260 7.60 -7.78 6.58
CA CYS A 260 8.74 -6.90 6.78
C CYS A 260 8.33 -5.46 6.51
N HIS A 261 8.64 -4.56 7.43
CA HIS A 261 8.58 -3.12 7.24
C HIS A 261 10.00 -2.58 7.04
N PHE A 262 10.29 -2.18 5.81
CA PHE A 262 11.53 -1.49 5.45
C PHE A 262 11.32 0.01 5.60
N VAL A 263 12.24 0.68 6.28
CA VAL A 263 12.32 2.13 6.37
C VAL A 263 13.64 2.55 5.74
N LEU A 264 13.56 3.12 4.54
CA LEU A 264 14.71 3.54 3.76
C LEU A 264 14.91 5.03 3.98
N SER A 265 15.98 5.40 4.66
CA SER A 265 16.30 6.82 4.80
C SER A 265 16.81 7.36 3.47
N THR A 266 16.18 8.43 3.04
CA THR A 266 16.51 9.07 1.77
C THR A 266 17.22 10.39 2.01
N TYR A 267 17.95 10.82 1.00
CA TYR A 267 18.38 12.19 0.88
C TYR A 267 17.80 12.77 -0.40
N THR A 268 17.20 13.94 -0.31
CA THR A 268 16.89 14.79 -1.47
C THR A 268 18.19 15.44 -1.93
N GLY A 269 19.04 14.64 -2.58
CA GLY A 269 20.16 15.20 -3.31
C GLY A 269 19.65 16.14 -4.39
N SER A 270 20.09 17.39 -4.36
CA SER A 270 20.19 18.20 -5.57
C SER A 270 21.31 17.61 -6.42
N ASP A 271 21.09 16.41 -6.96
CA ASP A 271 22.13 15.76 -7.74
C ASP A 271 22.04 16.24 -9.18
N ILE A 272 23.16 16.77 -9.67
CA ILE A 272 23.33 17.11 -11.08
C ILE A 272 23.52 15.78 -11.78
N LEU A 273 22.57 15.36 -12.63
CA LEU A 273 22.78 14.25 -13.55
C LEU A 273 24.10 14.48 -14.30
N SER A 274 25.14 13.75 -13.90
CA SER A 274 26.52 14.01 -14.30
C SER A 274 26.80 13.42 -15.68
N ASN A 275 26.17 14.01 -16.70
CA ASN A 275 26.71 13.96 -18.05
C ASN A 275 27.79 15.06 -18.14
N ARG A 276 29.01 14.73 -17.69
CA ARG A 276 30.12 15.66 -17.39
C ARG A 276 30.54 16.63 -18.51
N ASN A 277 30.01 16.52 -19.72
CA ASN A 277 30.49 17.32 -20.86
C ASN A 277 29.66 18.59 -21.13
N ASN A 278 28.43 18.72 -20.60
CA ASN A 278 27.50 19.80 -20.97
C ASN A 278 26.90 20.57 -19.78
N ILE A 279 27.44 20.43 -18.56
CA ILE A 279 26.92 21.19 -17.40
C ILE A 279 27.44 22.64 -17.50
N PRO A 280 26.57 23.66 -17.51
CA PRO A 280 27.01 25.04 -17.40
C PRO A 280 27.77 25.21 -16.08
N THR A 281 29.03 25.64 -16.12
CA THR A 281 29.85 25.83 -14.90
C THR A 281 29.43 27.07 -14.10
N ASN A 282 28.61 27.94 -14.69
CA ASN A 282 28.17 29.20 -14.11
C ASN A 282 26.64 29.23 -13.98
N TYR A 283 26.07 28.46 -13.04
CA TYR A 283 24.65 28.55 -12.70
C TYR A 283 24.44 28.71 -11.19
N THR A 284 23.29 29.26 -10.82
CA THR A 284 22.82 29.27 -9.43
C THR A 284 21.41 28.72 -9.38
N LEU A 285 21.10 27.91 -8.36
CA LEU A 285 19.74 27.46 -8.05
C LEU A 285 19.52 27.63 -6.55
N LYS A 286 18.52 28.42 -6.16
CA LYS A 286 18.15 28.67 -4.76
C LYS A 286 16.65 28.48 -4.61
N VAL A 287 16.24 27.76 -3.57
CA VAL A 287 14.84 27.56 -3.22
C VAL A 287 14.62 28.17 -1.84
N TYR A 288 13.66 29.09 -1.72
CA TYR A 288 13.34 29.74 -0.46
C TYR A 288 11.84 30.10 -0.35
N PRO A 289 11.20 29.93 0.82
CA PRO A 289 11.74 29.24 2.00
C PRO A 289 11.94 27.74 1.72
N ASN A 290 12.84 27.10 2.48
CA ASN A 290 13.02 25.66 2.47
C ASN A 290 13.32 25.20 3.91
N PRO A 291 12.39 24.52 4.59
CA PRO A 291 11.08 24.06 4.11
C PRO A 291 10.10 25.21 3.83
N PHE A 292 9.14 25.01 2.93
CA PHE A 292 8.10 25.99 2.61
C PHE A 292 6.70 25.51 2.99
N ASN A 293 5.80 26.45 3.27
CA ASN A 293 4.37 26.17 3.49
C ASN A 293 3.56 26.78 2.33
N SER A 294 2.88 25.91 1.57
CA SER A 294 2.05 26.19 0.38
C SER A 294 2.72 26.82 -0.85
N SER A 295 3.82 27.57 -0.71
CA SER A 295 4.57 28.11 -1.85
C SER A 295 6.05 28.33 -1.55
N CYS A 296 6.92 28.15 -2.55
CA CYS A 296 8.32 28.55 -2.52
C CYS A 296 8.66 29.42 -3.74
N LYS A 297 9.75 30.16 -3.63
CA LYS A 297 10.41 30.85 -4.73
C LYS A 297 11.62 30.03 -5.16
N ILE A 298 11.76 29.83 -6.46
CA ILE A 298 12.93 29.20 -7.08
C ILE A 298 13.65 30.30 -7.86
N ASP A 299 14.74 30.79 -7.28
CA ASP A 299 15.63 31.74 -7.94
C ASP A 299 16.73 30.96 -8.66
N TYR A 300 16.88 31.21 -9.95
CA TYR A 300 17.91 30.57 -10.74
C TYR A 300 18.61 31.55 -11.68
N ARG A 301 19.86 31.25 -11.99
CA ARG A 301 20.66 31.94 -13.00
C ARG A 301 21.37 30.89 -13.81
N VAL A 302 21.32 31.01 -15.12
CA VAL A 302 22.08 30.20 -16.08
C VAL A 302 22.79 31.18 -17.04
N PRO A 303 23.88 30.78 -17.71
CA PRO A 303 24.58 31.68 -18.63
C PRO A 303 23.68 32.10 -19.80
N ASP A 304 23.83 33.34 -20.24
CA ASP A 304 23.11 33.88 -21.40
C ASP A 304 23.40 33.01 -22.64
N ASN A 305 22.36 32.70 -23.42
CA ASN A 305 22.38 31.78 -24.58
C ASN A 305 22.55 30.28 -24.27
N SER A 306 22.40 29.85 -23.02
CA SER A 306 22.35 28.41 -22.69
C SER A 306 21.00 27.80 -23.06
N LYS A 307 21.01 26.63 -23.69
CA LYS A 307 19.82 25.78 -23.80
C LYS A 307 19.63 25.03 -22.48
N TYR A 308 18.46 25.15 -21.87
CA TYR A 308 18.17 24.50 -20.60
C TYR A 308 16.72 24.03 -20.49
N GLU A 309 16.54 22.98 -19.69
CA GLU A 309 15.25 22.52 -19.19
C GLU A 309 15.30 22.50 -17.65
N MET A 310 14.36 23.19 -17.01
CA MET A 310 14.14 23.13 -15.57
C MET A 310 12.83 22.39 -15.31
N LEU A 311 12.92 21.26 -14.62
CA LEU A 311 11.79 20.47 -14.17
C LEU A 311 11.58 20.69 -12.67
N ILE A 312 10.39 21.16 -12.29
CA ILE A 312 9.93 21.13 -10.90
C ILE A 312 9.11 19.85 -10.77
N ILE A 313 9.58 18.94 -9.94
CA ILE A 313 8.97 17.62 -9.76
C ILE A 313 8.52 17.52 -8.31
N ASP A 314 7.30 17.06 -8.07
CA ASP A 314 6.83 16.80 -6.72
C ASP A 314 7.43 15.51 -6.15
N ILE A 315 7.18 15.27 -4.87
CA ILE A 315 7.65 14.06 -4.16
C ILE A 315 7.15 12.74 -4.78
N LEU A 316 6.15 12.79 -5.66
CA LEU A 316 5.59 11.63 -6.35
C LEU A 316 6.19 11.44 -7.76
N GLY A 317 7.22 12.22 -8.10
CA GLY A 317 7.85 12.15 -9.41
C GLY A 317 7.04 12.82 -10.52
N ARG A 318 5.98 13.58 -10.19
CA ARG A 318 5.15 14.26 -11.19
C ARG A 318 5.74 15.63 -11.50
N THR A 319 5.90 15.95 -12.78
CA THR A 319 6.29 17.30 -13.20
C THR A 319 5.17 18.29 -12.86
N VAL A 320 5.44 19.19 -11.90
CA VAL A 320 4.56 20.28 -11.49
C VAL A 320 4.68 21.46 -12.46
N LYS A 321 5.92 21.78 -12.87
CA LYS A 321 6.21 22.82 -13.85
C LYS A 321 7.45 22.46 -14.67
N ARG A 322 7.49 22.98 -15.89
CA ARG A 322 8.61 22.85 -16.82
C ARG A 322 8.94 24.23 -17.39
N TYR A 323 10.20 24.62 -17.37
CA TYR A 323 10.70 25.83 -18.02
C TYR A 323 11.79 25.46 -19.01
N ASN A 324 11.69 25.96 -20.23
CA ASN A 324 12.61 25.65 -21.31
C ASN A 324 13.14 26.95 -21.91
N ASN A 325 14.42 26.96 -22.27
CA ASN A 325 15.01 27.94 -23.17
C ASN A 325 15.67 27.16 -24.31
N ASN A 326 15.11 27.27 -25.51
CA ASN A 326 15.46 26.46 -26.69
C ASN A 326 16.37 27.21 -27.65
#